data_AF-A0A3D9FQF5-F1
#
_entry.id   AF-A0A3D9FQF5-F1
#
_cell.length_a   1.000
_cell.length_b   1.000
_cell.length_c   1.000
_cell.angle_alpha   90.00
_cell.angle_beta   90.00
_cell.angle_gamma   90.00
#
_symmetry.space_group_name_H-M   'P 1'
#
loop_
_entity.id
_entity.type
_entity.pdbx_description
1 polymer ?
#
loop_
_entity_poly.entity_id
_entity_poly.type
_entity_poly.pdbx_seq_one_letter_code
_entity_poly.pdbx_strand_id
1 'polypeptide(L)'
;MNAMNPIVLVEENQENRRLFKQVFLDLKVKNRILFYSTFLEAKRQLMAQEIMPFLVFSNVLHIGESNNDSHYKDIGVQMKCPCLFFSILFTQSFVIDPFAFPPKSYFITPCNTERFKNVINSIIQYWSERKSKEIYKVQSERRIRSASTSTKPSSS
;
A
#
# COMPACT_ATOMS: atom_id res chain seq x y z
N MET A 1 0.30 -9.16 -5.79
CA MET A 1 -0.51 -8.12 -5.13
C MET A 1 -1.86 -8.01 -5.83
N ASN A 2 -2.96 -8.29 -5.13
CA ASN A 2 -4.33 -8.15 -5.64
C ASN A 2 -4.94 -6.88 -5.02
N ALA A 3 -5.65 -6.06 -5.81
CA ALA A 3 -6.23 -4.81 -5.35
C ALA A 3 -7.36 -4.98 -4.32
N MET A 4 -7.86 -6.20 -4.12
CA MET A 4 -8.81 -6.56 -3.07
C MET A 4 -8.14 -7.11 -1.80
N ASN A 5 -6.82 -7.29 -1.80
CA ASN A 5 -6.10 -7.74 -0.62
C ASN A 5 -6.19 -6.72 0.51
N PRO A 6 -5.95 -7.14 1.77
CA PRO A 6 -6.12 -6.24 2.89
C PRO A 6 -5.23 -4.99 2.81
N ILE A 7 -5.74 -3.86 3.29
CA ILE A 7 -4.92 -2.69 3.62
C ILE A 7 -4.51 -2.82 5.07
N VAL A 8 -3.23 -2.59 5.34
CA VAL A 8 -2.65 -2.69 6.68
C VAL A 8 -2.36 -1.29 7.21
N LEU A 9 -2.74 -1.01 8.45
CA LEU A 9 -2.38 0.19 9.19
C LEU A 9 -1.52 -0.19 10.40
N VAL A 10 -0.31 0.37 10.47
CA VAL A 10 0.63 0.25 11.59
C VAL A 10 0.65 1.58 12.34
N GLU A 11 0.00 1.61 13.51
CA GLU A 11 -0.18 2.81 14.33
C GLU A 11 -0.60 2.41 15.74
N GLU A 12 0.15 2.87 16.74
CA GLU A 12 -0.16 2.63 18.17
C GLU A 12 -1.21 3.60 18.70
N ASN A 13 -1.23 4.84 18.21
CA ASN A 13 -2.14 5.87 18.69
C ASN A 13 -3.60 5.55 18.31
N GLN A 14 -4.45 5.41 19.33
CA GLN A 14 -5.85 5.06 19.11
C GLN A 14 -6.64 6.13 18.35
N GLU A 15 -6.37 7.42 18.57
CA GLU A 15 -7.07 8.49 17.85
C GLU A 15 -6.70 8.52 16.37
N ASN A 16 -5.43 8.33 16.04
CA ASN A 16 -4.98 8.19 14.65
C ASN A 16 -5.65 6.99 13.97
N ARG A 17 -5.74 5.85 14.68
CA ARG A 17 -6.48 4.67 14.17
C ARG A 17 -7.96 4.97 13.93
N ARG A 18 -8.62 5.71 14.83
CA ARG A 18 -10.02 6.13 14.66
C ARG A 18 -10.18 7.04 13.45
N LEU A 19 -9.27 8.00 13.24
CA LEU A 19 -9.27 8.86 12.07
C LEU A 19 -9.17 8.04 10.77
N PHE A 20 -8.20 7.14 10.66
CA PHE A 20 -8.07 6.27 9.49
C PHE A 20 -9.30 5.40 9.29
N LYS A 21 -9.87 4.83 10.35
CA LYS A 21 -11.08 4.01 10.27
C LYS A 21 -12.27 4.80 9.72
N GLN A 22 -12.46 6.04 10.20
CA GLN A 22 -13.50 6.92 9.68
C GLN A 22 -13.26 7.26 8.20
N VAL A 23 -12.02 7.57 7.83
CA VAL A 23 -11.66 7.87 6.43
C VAL A 23 -11.91 6.69 5.51
N PHE A 24 -11.50 5.48 5.89
CA PHE A 24 -11.74 4.29 5.07
C PHE A 24 -13.24 3.97 4.94
N LEU A 25 -14.02 4.21 6.00
CA LEU A 25 -15.47 4.06 5.98
C LEU A 25 -16.13 5.08 5.03
N ASP A 26 -15.78 6.36 5.15
CA ASP A 26 -16.28 7.44 4.29
C ASP A 26 -15.97 7.19 2.81
N LEU A 27 -14.76 6.71 2.53
CA LEU A 27 -14.30 6.38 1.18
C LEU A 27 -14.89 5.06 0.66
N LYS A 28 -15.65 4.33 1.49
CA LYS A 28 -16.23 3.02 1.16
C LYS A 28 -15.16 2.05 0.63
N VAL A 29 -13.99 2.05 1.28
CA VAL A 29 -12.88 1.17 0.91
C VAL A 29 -13.35 -0.28 1.07
N LYS A 30 -13.25 -1.05 -0.01
CA LYS A 30 -13.74 -2.43 -0.07
C LYS A 30 -12.75 -3.44 0.50
N ASN A 31 -11.48 -3.06 0.61
CA ASN A 31 -10.43 -3.89 1.19
C ASN A 31 -10.72 -4.14 2.67
N ARG A 32 -10.46 -5.36 3.15
CA ARG A 32 -10.38 -5.62 4.59
C ARG A 32 -9.27 -4.74 5.18
N ILE A 33 -9.55 -4.05 6.29
CA ILE A 33 -8.55 -3.24 6.99
C ILE A 33 -8.01 -4.05 8.17
N LEU A 34 -6.68 -4.19 8.26
CA LEU A 34 -5.98 -4.84 9.35
C LEU A 34 -5.18 -3.78 10.13
N PHE A 35 -5.31 -3.78 11.46
CA PHE A 35 -4.64 -2.83 12.33
C PHE A 35 -3.61 -3.56 13.18
N TYR A 36 -2.41 -2.98 13.26
CA TYR A 36 -1.34 -3.45 14.13
C TYR A 36 -0.70 -2.27 14.83
N SER A 37 -0.08 -2.53 15.97
CA SER A 37 0.62 -1.48 16.72
C SER A 37 2.04 -1.30 16.19
N THR A 38 2.72 -2.39 15.80
CA THR A 38 4.11 -2.32 15.30
C THR A 38 4.27 -3.07 13.98
N PHE A 39 5.35 -2.75 13.24
CA PHE A 39 5.72 -3.48 12.02
C PHE A 39 6.05 -4.95 12.31
N LEU A 40 6.70 -5.23 13.43
CA LEU A 40 7.05 -6.59 13.82
C LEU A 40 5.80 -7.45 14.03
N GLU A 41 4.80 -6.89 14.71
CA GLU A 41 3.50 -7.54 14.90
C GLU A 41 2.82 -7.80 13.55
N ALA A 42 2.73 -6.76 12.70
CA ALA A 42 2.13 -6.86 11.37
C ALA A 42 2.80 -7.95 10.54
N LYS A 43 4.13 -7.92 10.45
CA LYS A 43 4.93 -8.89 9.69
C LYS A 43 4.71 -10.31 10.19
N ARG A 44 4.78 -10.53 11.51
CA ARG A 44 4.58 -11.86 12.11
C ARG A 44 3.20 -12.42 11.76
N GLN A 45 2.15 -11.62 11.92
CA GLN A 45 0.77 -12.06 11.68
C GLN A 45 0.48 -12.31 10.20
N LEU A 46 0.94 -11.42 9.32
CA LEU A 46 0.75 -11.58 7.88
C LEU A 46 1.48 -12.80 7.35
N MET A 47 2.71 -13.09 7.81
CA MET A 47 3.43 -14.29 7.43
C MET A 47 2.76 -15.56 7.96
N ALA A 48 2.36 -15.58 9.23
CA ALA A 48 1.71 -16.74 9.84
C ALA A 48 0.38 -17.11 9.16
N GLN A 49 -0.35 -16.12 8.64
CA GLN A 49 -1.63 -16.31 7.96
C GLN A 49 -1.51 -16.32 6.43
N GLU A 50 -0.29 -16.25 5.90
CA GLU A 50 0.00 -16.16 4.46
C GLU A 50 -0.74 -15.01 3.74
N ILE A 51 -1.01 -13.92 4.46
CA ILE A 51 -1.73 -12.76 3.93
C ILE A 51 -0.76 -11.83 3.21
N MET A 52 -1.00 -11.60 1.92
CA MET A 52 -0.30 -10.56 1.17
C MET A 52 -1.10 -9.26 1.19
N PRO A 53 -0.62 -8.16 1.79
CA PRO A 53 -1.33 -6.88 1.78
C PRO A 53 -1.39 -6.24 0.37
N PHE A 54 -2.39 -5.38 0.16
CA PHE A 54 -2.48 -4.48 -0.99
C PHE A 54 -1.60 -3.25 -0.79
N LEU A 55 -1.75 -2.60 0.36
CA LEU A 55 -0.98 -1.42 0.80
C LEU A 55 -0.74 -1.51 2.31
N VAL A 56 0.37 -0.93 2.74
CA VAL A 56 0.66 -0.69 4.15
C VAL A 56 0.77 0.81 4.37
N PHE A 57 0.04 1.34 5.34
CA PHE A 57 0.25 2.66 5.91
C PHE A 57 0.92 2.48 7.27
N SER A 58 2.05 3.14 7.49
CA SER A 58 2.73 3.10 8.78
C SER A 58 3.02 4.49 9.29
N ASN A 59 2.85 4.70 10.59
CA ASN A 59 3.40 5.88 11.22
C ASN A 59 4.93 5.91 11.01
N VAL A 60 5.48 7.09 10.72
CA VAL A 60 6.91 7.31 10.53
C VAL A 60 7.75 6.94 11.75
N LEU A 61 7.17 6.97 12.95
CA LEU A 61 7.86 6.57 14.17
C LEU A 61 8.33 5.11 14.13
N HIS A 62 7.65 4.26 13.38
CA HIS A 62 8.02 2.85 13.23
C HIS A 62 9.14 2.61 12.18
N ILE A 63 9.67 3.66 11.52
CA ILE A 63 10.71 3.52 10.48
C ILE A 63 12.07 3.06 11.04
N GLY A 64 12.27 3.05 12.36
CA GLY A 64 13.53 2.64 12.99
C GLY A 64 13.44 1.49 14.00
N GLU A 65 12.27 0.87 14.16
CA GLU A 65 12.05 -0.16 15.19
C GLU A 65 12.67 -1.53 14.85
N SER A 66 12.99 -1.78 13.58
CA SER A 66 13.87 -2.89 13.24
C SER A 66 15.31 -2.45 13.46
N ASN A 67 15.97 -3.08 14.44
CA ASN A 67 17.33 -2.85 14.93
C ASN A 67 18.49 -2.84 13.90
N ASN A 68 18.22 -2.77 12.60
CA ASN A 68 19.22 -2.77 11.52
C ASN A 68 18.78 -1.76 10.45
N ASP A 69 19.27 -0.51 10.46
CA ASP A 69 19.35 0.46 9.34
C ASP A 69 18.33 0.33 8.20
N SER A 70 17.09 0.00 8.52
CA SER A 70 16.14 -0.52 7.54
C SER A 70 15.49 0.66 6.87
N HIS A 71 16.05 1.04 5.72
CA HIS A 71 15.46 2.05 4.88
C HIS A 71 14.03 1.64 4.51
N TYR A 72 13.15 2.62 4.35
CA TYR A 72 11.75 2.45 3.90
C TYR A 72 11.56 1.45 2.74
N LYS A 73 12.57 1.30 1.86
CA LYS A 73 12.58 0.32 0.77
C LYS A 73 12.63 -1.13 1.27
N ASP A 74 13.40 -1.42 2.30
CA ASP A 74 13.54 -2.76 2.87
C ASP A 74 12.25 -3.23 3.52
N ILE A 75 11.50 -2.31 4.14
CA ILE A 75 10.18 -2.58 4.71
C ILE A 75 9.22 -3.04 3.60
N GLY A 76 9.15 -2.32 2.48
CA GLY A 76 8.29 -2.71 1.35
C GLY A 76 8.71 -4.03 0.70
N VAL A 77 10.01 -4.33 0.64
CA VAL A 77 10.51 -5.63 0.16
C VAL A 77 10.07 -6.76 1.10
N GLN A 78 10.22 -6.57 2.41
CA GLN A 78 9.81 -7.57 3.41
C GLN A 78 8.30 -7.83 3.40
N MET A 79 7.50 -6.79 3.21
CA MET A 79 6.04 -6.88 3.15
C MET A 79 5.51 -7.29 1.78
N LYS A 80 6.39 -7.32 0.75
CA LYS A 80 6.06 -7.59 -0.66
C LYS A 80 4.92 -6.70 -1.19
N CYS A 81 4.84 -5.45 -0.71
CA CYS A 81 3.86 -4.46 -1.13
C CYS A 81 4.37 -3.03 -0.95
N PRO A 82 3.75 -2.02 -1.59
CA PRO A 82 4.05 -0.62 -1.31
C PRO A 82 3.74 -0.28 0.15
N CYS A 83 4.70 0.37 0.80
CA CYS A 83 4.58 0.87 2.15
C CYS A 83 4.64 2.40 2.13
N LEU A 84 3.58 3.03 2.61
CA LEU A 84 3.48 4.47 2.75
C LEU A 84 3.68 4.86 4.20
N PHE A 85 4.30 6.01 4.41
CA PHE A 85 4.66 6.48 5.74
C PHE A 85 3.95 7.77 6.06
N PHE A 86 3.35 7.90 7.24
CA PHE A 86 2.60 9.08 7.60
C PHE A 86 2.97 9.61 8.99
N SER A 87 2.70 10.89 9.22
CA SER A 87 2.68 11.48 10.55
C SER A 87 1.47 12.37 10.67
N ILE A 88 0.81 12.33 11.83
CA ILE A 88 -0.33 13.17 12.14
C ILE A 88 0.01 13.94 13.41
N LEU A 89 0.05 15.26 13.29
CA LEU A 89 0.20 16.22 14.38
C LEU A 89 -1.01 17.16 14.36
N PHE A 90 -1.24 17.85 15.49
CA PHE A 90 -2.41 18.73 15.64
C PHE A 90 -2.51 19.80 14.54
N THR A 91 -1.38 20.38 14.14
CA THR A 91 -1.33 21.47 13.15
C THR A 91 -1.09 21.00 11.73
N GLN A 92 -0.53 19.82 11.53
CA GLN A 92 -0.07 19.32 10.24
C GLN A 92 -0.09 17.81 10.17
N SER A 93 -0.40 17.26 9.01
CA SER A 93 -0.16 15.84 8.71
C SER A 93 0.55 15.69 7.37
N PHE A 94 1.27 14.58 7.20
CA PHE A 94 1.88 14.26 5.93
C PHE A 94 1.84 12.76 5.65
N VAL A 95 1.89 12.42 4.36
CA VAL A 95 2.05 11.05 3.87
C VAL A 95 3.15 11.03 2.82
N ILE A 96 4.06 10.06 2.90
CA ILE A 96 5.16 9.84 1.98
C ILE A 96 4.92 8.50 1.29
N ASP A 97 4.95 8.52 -0.04
CA ASP A 97 4.95 7.36 -0.90
C ASP A 97 6.30 7.26 -1.62
N PRO A 98 7.28 6.55 -1.03
CA PRO A 98 8.59 6.36 -1.65
C PRO A 98 8.57 5.32 -2.78
N PHE A 99 7.45 4.61 -2.98
CA PHE A 99 7.31 3.55 -3.98
C PHE A 99 6.63 4.03 -5.27
N ALA A 100 6.01 5.21 -5.23
CA ALA A 100 5.54 5.90 -6.44
C ALA A 100 6.70 6.30 -7.36
N PHE A 101 6.40 6.45 -8.65
CA PHE A 101 7.36 6.98 -9.63
C PHE A 101 6.78 8.21 -10.35
N PRO A 102 7.34 9.42 -10.12
CA PRO A 102 8.36 9.73 -9.10
C PRO A 102 7.82 9.54 -7.67
N PRO A 103 8.70 9.44 -6.64
CA PRO A 103 8.27 9.45 -5.23
C PRO A 103 7.38 10.65 -4.92
N LYS A 104 6.36 10.45 -4.08
CA LYS A 104 5.37 11.49 -3.75
C LYS A 104 5.35 11.81 -2.27
N SER A 105 5.18 13.09 -1.95
CA SER A 105 4.95 13.57 -0.59
C SER A 105 3.69 14.42 -0.59
N TYR A 106 2.81 14.15 0.37
CA TYR A 106 1.55 14.82 0.55
C TYR A 106 1.61 15.57 1.87
N PHE A 107 1.46 16.90 1.85
CA PHE A 107 1.46 17.74 3.04
C PHE A 107 0.06 18.33 3.24
N ILE A 108 -0.45 18.24 4.47
CA ILE A 108 -1.79 18.67 4.83
C ILE A 108 -1.69 19.68 5.98
N THR A 109 -1.81 20.94 5.62
CA THR A 109 -1.72 22.09 6.54
C THR A 109 -2.87 23.08 6.26
N PRO A 110 -3.69 23.44 7.26
CA PRO A 110 -3.80 22.80 8.57
C PRO A 110 -4.32 21.35 8.46
N CYS A 111 -4.13 20.55 9.51
CA CYS A 111 -4.69 19.20 9.55
C CYS A 111 -6.23 19.26 9.49
N ASN A 112 -6.79 18.91 8.33
CA ASN A 112 -8.23 18.80 8.12
C ASN A 112 -8.54 17.38 7.64
N THR A 113 -9.48 16.72 8.32
CA THR A 113 -10.00 15.38 8.00
C THR A 113 -10.41 15.25 6.53
N GLU A 114 -11.03 16.27 5.93
CA GLU A 114 -11.46 16.23 4.53
C GLU A 114 -10.25 16.18 3.58
N ARG A 115 -9.23 17.01 3.82
CA ARG A 115 -8.00 17.00 3.03
C ARG A 115 -7.24 15.69 3.22
N PHE A 116 -7.18 15.18 4.44
CA PHE A 116 -6.58 13.88 4.73
C PHE A 116 -7.31 12.76 3.99
N LYS A 117 -8.64 12.76 4.01
CA LYS A 117 -9.48 11.84 3.23
C LYS A 117 -9.18 11.91 1.73
N ASN A 118 -9.07 13.11 1.16
CA ASN A 118 -8.75 13.29 -0.25
C ASN A 118 -7.36 12.72 -0.61
N VAL A 119 -6.36 12.96 0.24
CA VAL A 119 -5.01 12.40 0.07
C VAL A 119 -5.04 10.87 0.11
N ILE A 120 -5.69 10.27 1.12
CA ILE A 120 -5.82 8.81 1.22
C ILE A 120 -6.55 8.23 0.01
N ASN A 121 -7.61 8.89 -0.47
CA ASN A 121 -8.33 8.47 -1.67
C ASN A 121 -7.42 8.49 -2.91
N SER A 122 -6.69 9.59 -3.14
CA SER A 122 -5.77 9.71 -4.28
C SER A 122 -4.68 8.63 -4.27
N ILE A 123 -4.18 8.28 -3.08
CA ILE A 123 -3.20 7.19 -2.90
C ILE A 123 -3.81 5.85 -3.30
N ILE A 124 -4.98 5.51 -2.76
CA ILE A 124 -5.65 4.23 -3.04
C ILE A 124 -5.98 4.10 -4.53
N GLN A 125 -6.47 5.18 -5.15
CA GLN A 125 -6.76 5.24 -6.58
C GLN A 125 -5.49 5.01 -7.41
N TYR A 126 -4.41 5.73 -7.11
CA TYR A 126 -3.13 5.57 -7.80
C TYR A 126 -2.63 4.12 -7.80
N TRP A 127 -2.61 3.47 -6.64
CA TRP A 127 -2.12 2.09 -6.52
C TRP A 127 -3.07 1.07 -7.15
N SER A 128 -4.38 1.32 -7.10
CA SER A 128 -5.38 0.48 -7.75
C SER A 128 -5.21 0.51 -9.27
N GLU A 129 -5.09 1.71 -9.85
CA GLU A 129 -4.86 1.89 -11.30
C GLU A 129 -3.54 1.28 -11.77
N ARG A 130 -2.46 1.47 -10.99
CA ARG A 130 -1.15 0.92 -11.34
C ARG A 130 -1.21 -0.60 -11.43
N LYS A 131 -1.93 -1.25 -10.51
CA LYS A 131 -2.11 -2.70 -10.53
C LYS A 131 -2.92 -3.16 -11.74
N SER A 132 -4.00 -2.45 -12.07
CA SER A 132 -4.78 -2.73 -13.28
C SER A 132 -3.89 -2.72 -14.53
N LYS A 133 -3.04 -1.69 -14.70
CA LYS A 133 -2.10 -1.59 -15.82
C LYS A 133 -1.09 -2.74 -15.87
N GLU A 134 -0.57 -3.17 -14.72
CA GLU A 134 0.35 -4.32 -14.63
C GLU A 134 -0.34 -5.63 -15.05
N ILE A 135 -1.60 -5.83 -14.66
CA ILE A 135 -2.40 -7.00 -15.05
C ILE A 135 -2.65 -7.01 -16.57
N TYR A 136 -3.04 -5.88 -17.15
CA TYR A 136 -3.27 -5.78 -18.60
C TYR A 136 -1.99 -6.06 -19.40
N LYS A 137 -0.82 -5.59 -18.94
CA LYS A 137 0.48 -5.87 -19.59
C LYS A 137 0.81 -7.36 -19.57
N VAL A 138 0.65 -8.03 -18.44
CA VAL A 138 0.92 -9.49 -18.34
C VAL A 138 -0.04 -10.29 -19.23
N GLN A 139 -1.31 -9.90 -19.30
CA GLN A 139 -2.30 -10.57 -20.16
C GLN A 139 -2.02 -10.37 -21.65
N SER A 140 -1.63 -9.16 -22.08
CA SER A 140 -1.28 -8.90 -23.48
C SER A 140 -0.03 -9.67 -23.91
N GLU A 141 1.00 -9.73 -23.07
CA GLU A 141 2.22 -10.51 -23.32
C GLU A 141 1.95 -12.02 -23.41
N ARG A 142 1.07 -12.56 -22.54
CA ARG A 142 0.64 -13.97 -22.61
C ARG A 142 -0.11 -14.28 -23.90
N ARG A 143 -1.02 -13.39 -24.34
CA ARG A 143 -1.76 -13.54 -25.61
C ARG A 143 -0.84 -13.55 -26.83
N ILE A 144 0.18 -12.69 -26.85
CA ILE A 144 1.18 -12.64 -27.93
C ILE A 144 2.01 -13.94 -27.95
N ARG A 145 2.42 -14.45 -26.79
CA ARG A 145 3.17 -15.72 -26.68
C ARG A 145 2.34 -16.95 -27.08
N SER A 146 1.06 -17.01 -26.73
CA SER A 146 0.17 -18.10 -27.14
C SER A 146 -0.15 -18.06 -28.65
N ALA A 147 -0.24 -16.88 -29.24
CA ALA A 147 -0.46 -16.72 -30.68
C ALA A 147 0.78 -17.02 -31.55
N SER A 148 1.98 -16.90 -30.97
CA SER A 148 3.26 -17.23 -31.64
C SER A 148 3.68 -18.70 -31.49
N THR A 149 3.05 -19.46 -30.59
CA THR A 149 3.26 -20.91 -30.44
C THR A 149 2.29 -21.76 -31.26
N SER A 150 1.19 -21.18 -31.77
CA SER A 150 0.22 -21.86 -32.65
C SER A 150 0.59 -21.81 -34.15
N THR A 151 1.74 -21.23 -34.52
CA THR A 151 2.16 -21.01 -35.91
C THR A 151 3.45 -21.74 -36.30
N LYS A 152 3.77 -22.89 -35.67
CA LYS A 152 4.74 -23.82 -36.27
C LYS A 152 4.03 -24.72 -37.28
N PRO A 153 4.35 -24.67 -38.58
CA PRO A 153 3.88 -25.66 -39.54
C PRO A 153 4.56 -26.99 -39.21
N SER A 154 3.77 -28.06 -39.11
CA SER A 154 4.27 -29.43 -39.19
C SER A 154 4.77 -29.67 -40.61
N SER A 155 6.08 -29.49 -40.84
CA SER A 155 6.74 -29.94 -42.05
C SER A 155 7.06 -31.42 -41.93
N SER A 156 6.25 -32.25 -42.59
CA SER A 156 6.58 -33.62 -42.98
C SER A 156 7.42 -33.62 -44.26
#